data_AF-A0A0D7B631-F1
#
_entry.id   AF-A0A0D7B631-F1
#
_cell.length_a   1.000
_cell.length_b   1.000
_cell.length_c   1.000
_cell.angle_alpha   90.00
_cell.angle_beta   90.00
_cell.angle_gamma   90.00
#
_symmetry.space_group_name_H-M   'P 1'
#
loop_
_entity.id
_entity.type
_entity.pdbx_description
1 polymer ?
#
loop_
_entity_poly.entity_id
_entity_poly.type
_entity_poly.pdbx_seq_one_letter_code
_entity_poly.pdbx_strand_id
1 'polypeptide(L)'
;MSTSELYHPGSLYIAGFTQARAPHLGLLLARDDTTGTLWHIRIDRATSPNWQFQRRIQPVTKDMFLSFLLLLSDKDTLESKNGDWESVGAAIDAAARAVPPPPNDTFGECGPWVLDVVQVLHDRGIVHVRNREDLASEVDTVATESKAYARRDRFPKVVASEFCQ
;
A
#
# COMPACT_ATOMS: atom_id res chain seq x y z
N MET A 1 -8.75 -9.02 -19.51
CA MET A 1 -9.25 -8.21 -18.39
C MET A 1 -8.36 -6.98 -18.32
N SER A 2 -8.96 -5.80 -18.32
CA SER A 2 -8.22 -4.55 -18.13
C SER A 2 -7.64 -4.54 -16.71
N THR A 3 -6.40 -4.10 -16.53
CA THR A 3 -5.80 -3.97 -15.18
C THR A 3 -6.61 -3.04 -14.27
N SER A 4 -7.49 -2.18 -14.79
CA SER A 4 -8.38 -1.33 -13.97
C SER A 4 -9.56 -2.09 -13.35
N GLU A 5 -9.94 -3.27 -13.87
CA GLU A 5 -11.11 -4.01 -13.43
C GLU A 5 -10.96 -4.59 -12.01
N LEU A 6 -9.72 -4.76 -11.54
CA LEU A 6 -9.42 -5.21 -10.18
C LEU A 6 -9.39 -4.08 -9.15
N TYR A 7 -9.49 -2.82 -9.59
CA TYR A 7 -9.56 -1.70 -8.68
C TYR A 7 -10.99 -1.45 -8.23
N HIS A 8 -11.25 -1.70 -6.95
CA HIS A 8 -12.53 -1.46 -6.31
C HIS A 8 -12.39 -0.54 -5.09
N PRO A 9 -13.19 0.54 -5.01
CA PRO A 9 -13.38 1.29 -3.78
C PRO A 9 -13.77 0.36 -2.62
N GLY A 10 -13.27 0.63 -1.43
CA GLY A 10 -13.41 -0.26 -0.27
C GLY A 10 -12.24 -1.22 -0.06
N SER A 11 -11.45 -1.51 -1.09
CA SER A 11 -10.40 -2.53 -1.02
C SER A 11 -9.05 -1.97 -0.57
N LEU A 12 -8.21 -2.82 0.00
CA LEU A 12 -6.88 -2.48 0.51
C LEU A 12 -5.78 -3.00 -0.41
N TYR A 13 -4.79 -2.15 -0.70
CA TYR A 13 -3.68 -2.45 -1.61
C TYR A 13 -2.33 -2.07 -0.99
N ILE A 14 -1.26 -2.78 -1.39
CA ILE A 14 0.08 -2.20 -1.38
C ILE A 14 0.20 -1.29 -2.60
N ALA A 15 0.45 -0.01 -2.37
CA ALA A 15 0.70 0.98 -3.41
C ALA A 15 2.19 1.18 -3.62
N GLY A 16 2.63 1.03 -4.87
CA GLY A 16 4.02 1.21 -5.25
C GLY A 16 4.26 2.39 -6.16
N PHE A 17 5.20 3.24 -5.77
CA PHE A 17 5.60 4.45 -6.44
C PHE A 17 6.98 4.28 -7.07
N THR A 18 7.08 4.46 -8.37
CA THR A 18 8.35 4.41 -9.09
C THR A 18 9.16 5.67 -8.76
N GLN A 19 10.28 5.47 -8.09
CA GLN A 19 11.30 6.48 -7.79
C GLN A 19 12.69 5.96 -8.21
N ALA A 20 13.70 6.83 -8.22
CA ALA A 20 14.95 6.57 -8.93
C ALA A 20 15.80 5.37 -8.44
N ARG A 21 15.59 4.83 -7.23
CA ARG A 21 16.51 3.83 -6.63
C ARG A 21 15.86 2.51 -6.22
N ALA A 22 14.68 2.54 -5.63
CA ALA A 22 13.86 1.38 -5.28
C ALA A 22 12.38 1.84 -5.22
N PRO A 23 11.40 0.93 -5.36
CA PRO A 23 10.00 1.31 -5.28
C PRO A 23 9.72 1.89 -3.89
N HIS A 24 9.14 3.09 -3.85
CA HIS A 24 8.63 3.64 -2.62
C HIS A 24 7.25 3.04 -2.37
N LEU A 25 6.99 2.48 -1.19
CA LEU A 25 5.77 1.72 -0.91
C LEU A 25 4.92 2.38 0.20
N GLY A 26 3.62 2.14 0.13
CA GLY A 26 2.66 2.46 1.19
C GLY A 26 1.44 1.53 1.13
N LEU A 27 0.56 1.61 2.13
CA LEU A 27 -0.75 0.95 2.11
C LEU A 27 -1.82 1.94 1.67
N LEU A 28 -2.64 1.54 0.70
CA LEU A 28 -3.70 2.37 0.14
C LEU A 28 -5.05 1.68 0.31
N LEU A 29 -5.96 2.34 1.03
CA LEU A 29 -7.36 1.96 1.06
C LEU A 29 -8.12 2.81 0.03
N ALA A 30 -8.65 2.17 -1.00
CA ALA A 30 -9.29 2.82 -2.15
C ALA A 30 -10.61 3.49 -1.75
N ARG A 31 -10.73 4.81 -1.90
CA ARG A 31 -11.92 5.56 -1.48
C ARG A 31 -12.96 5.63 -2.59
N ASP A 32 -12.50 5.93 -3.80
CA ASP A 32 -13.28 6.07 -5.02
C ASP A 32 -12.39 5.69 -6.22
N ASP A 33 -12.90 5.87 -7.43
CA ASP A 33 -12.20 5.58 -8.70
C ASP A 33 -10.98 6.48 -8.97
N THR A 34 -10.82 7.57 -8.21
CA THR A 34 -9.76 8.56 -8.42
C THR A 34 -8.80 8.72 -7.25
N THR A 35 -9.19 8.34 -6.03
CA THR A 35 -8.42 8.59 -4.80
C THR A 35 -8.50 7.46 -3.78
N GLY A 36 -7.55 7.44 -2.85
CA GLY A 36 -7.54 6.58 -1.67
C GLY A 36 -6.91 7.26 -0.45
N THR A 37 -6.98 6.59 0.70
CA THR A 37 -6.21 6.96 1.88
C THR A 37 -4.90 6.18 1.88
N LEU A 38 -3.77 6.87 1.92
CA LEU A 38 -2.44 6.28 1.96
C LEU A 38 -1.85 6.39 3.36
N TRP A 39 -1.34 5.27 3.87
CA TRP A 39 -0.45 5.18 5.02
C TRP A 39 0.95 4.81 4.51
N HIS A 40 1.93 5.63 4.83
CA HIS A 40 3.32 5.35 4.49
C HIS A 40 4.27 5.98 5.51
N ILE A 41 5.55 5.65 5.40
CA ILE A 41 6.61 6.43 6.03
C ILE A 41 7.32 7.26 4.98
N ARG A 42 7.75 8.46 5.34
CA ARG A 42 8.57 9.34 4.50
C ARG A 42 9.71 9.96 5.30
N ILE A 43 10.81 10.25 4.63
CA ILE A 43 11.80 11.18 5.17
C ILE A 43 11.35 12.59 4.80
N ASP A 44 11.17 13.44 5.80
CA ASP A 44 11.05 14.89 5.58
C ASP A 44 12.30 15.57 6.11
N ARG A 45 13.33 15.68 5.26
CA ARG A 45 14.62 16.27 5.64
C ARG A 45 14.52 17.74 6.09
N ALA A 46 13.40 18.41 5.84
CA ALA A 46 13.18 19.78 6.31
C ALA A 46 12.74 19.83 7.78
N THR A 47 12.11 18.76 8.28
CA THR A 47 11.50 18.73 9.63
C THR A 47 12.03 17.61 10.51
N SER A 48 12.70 16.59 9.95
CA SER A 48 13.29 15.49 10.70
C SER A 48 14.44 14.81 9.93
N PRO A 49 15.52 14.42 10.62
CA PRO A 49 16.55 13.59 10.01
C PRO A 49 16.07 12.14 9.72
N ASN A 50 14.93 11.71 10.28
CA ASN A 50 14.51 10.32 10.29
C ASN A 50 13.20 10.09 9.52
N TRP A 51 12.85 8.83 9.30
CA TRP A 51 11.54 8.44 8.78
C TRP A 51 10.40 8.87 9.71
N GLN A 52 9.33 9.39 9.13
CA GLN A 52 8.11 9.77 9.84
C GLN A 52 6.90 9.09 9.22
N PHE A 53 5.99 8.65 10.08
CA PHE A 53 4.67 8.22 9.68
C PHE A 53 3.89 9.36 9.03
N GLN A 54 3.24 9.08 7.92
CA GLN A 54 2.30 10.00 7.27
C GLN A 54 1.04 9.23 6.85
N ARG A 55 -0.11 9.86 7.11
CA ARG A 55 -1.40 9.50 6.53
C ARG A 55 -1.88 10.66 5.67
N ARG A 56 -2.33 10.39 4.44
CA ARG A 56 -2.85 11.43 3.55
C ARG A 56 -3.82 10.87 2.51
N ILE A 57 -4.56 11.79 1.86
CA ILE A 57 -5.28 11.47 0.63
C ILE A 57 -4.25 11.32 -0.49
N GLN A 58 -4.38 10.26 -1.29
CA GLN A 58 -3.51 9.93 -2.40
C GLN A 58 -4.33 9.81 -3.69
N PRO A 59 -4.02 10.61 -4.73
CA PRO A 59 -4.54 10.38 -6.07
C PRO A 59 -4.14 9.00 -6.60
N VAL A 60 -5.10 8.26 -7.13
CA VAL A 60 -4.86 6.99 -7.85
C VAL A 60 -4.78 7.24 -9.35
N THR A 61 -5.61 8.15 -9.86
CA THR A 61 -5.48 8.64 -11.24
C THR A 61 -4.60 9.88 -11.28
N LYS A 62 -3.93 10.10 -12.42
CA LYS A 62 -3.10 11.29 -12.71
C LYS A 62 -1.86 11.47 -11.80
N ASP A 63 -1.58 10.54 -10.90
CA ASP A 63 -0.32 10.54 -10.15
C ASP A 63 0.84 10.17 -11.08
N MET A 64 1.95 10.89 -10.98
CA MET A 64 3.12 10.68 -11.85
C MET A 64 3.96 9.48 -11.45
N PHE A 65 3.86 9.05 -10.18
CA PHE A 65 4.78 8.11 -9.59
C PHE A 65 4.09 6.79 -9.24
N LEU A 66 2.79 6.82 -8.92
CA LEU A 66 2.02 5.60 -8.64
C LEU A 66 2.05 4.68 -9.86
N SER A 67 2.67 3.52 -9.69
CA SER A 67 2.99 2.59 -10.77
C SER A 67 2.21 1.28 -10.65
N PHE A 68 1.96 0.81 -9.43
CA PHE A 68 1.14 -0.37 -9.21
C PHE A 68 0.33 -0.31 -7.92
N LEU A 69 -0.70 -1.15 -7.88
CA LEU A 69 -1.51 -1.49 -6.73
C LEU A 69 -1.59 -3.01 -6.65
N LEU A 70 -1.13 -3.60 -5.55
CA LEU A 70 -1.25 -5.04 -5.28
C LEU A 70 -2.37 -5.24 -4.26
N LEU A 71 -3.49 -5.84 -4.68
CA LEU A 71 -4.67 -6.07 -3.86
C LEU A 71 -4.36 -7.09 -2.75
N LEU A 72 -4.57 -6.67 -1.51
CA LEU A 72 -4.40 -7.50 -0.31
C LEU A 72 -5.72 -8.07 0.18
N SER A 73 -6.80 -7.29 0.15
CA SER A 73 -8.13 -7.72 0.56
C SER A 73 -9.19 -6.84 -0.09
N ASP A 74 -10.26 -7.47 -0.56
CA ASP A 74 -11.40 -6.77 -1.16
C ASP A 74 -12.30 -6.11 -0.11
N LYS A 75 -13.19 -5.24 -0.60
CA LYS A 75 -14.15 -4.51 0.23
C LYS A 75 -15.00 -5.43 1.10
N ASP A 76 -15.59 -6.46 0.52
CA ASP A 76 -16.57 -7.31 1.21
C ASP A 76 -15.90 -8.09 2.35
N THR A 77 -14.67 -8.54 2.14
CA THR A 77 -13.84 -9.19 3.15
C THR A 77 -13.46 -8.24 4.28
N LEU A 78 -13.09 -7.00 3.97
CA LEU A 78 -12.74 -5.99 4.97
C LEU A 78 -13.95 -5.59 5.81
N GLU A 79 -15.09 -5.31 5.16
CA GLU A 79 -16.31 -4.85 5.84
C GLU A 79 -16.93 -5.95 6.71
N SER A 80 -16.94 -7.21 6.23
CA SER A 80 -17.48 -8.33 7.01
C SER A 80 -16.71 -8.59 8.33
N LYS A 81 -15.42 -8.24 8.37
CA LYS A 81 -14.55 -8.44 9.53
C LYS A 81 -14.46 -7.22 10.46
N ASN A 82 -14.58 -6.01 9.91
CA ASN A 82 -14.23 -4.78 10.64
C ASN A 82 -15.35 -3.74 10.66
N GLY A 83 -16.50 -4.01 10.04
CA GLY A 83 -17.63 -3.09 10.00
C GLY A 83 -17.55 -2.12 8.83
N ASP A 84 -17.97 -0.87 9.05
CA ASP A 84 -18.01 0.13 7.99
C ASP A 84 -16.61 0.62 7.58
N TRP A 85 -16.58 1.42 6.50
CA TRP A 85 -15.38 2.05 5.97
C TRP A 85 -14.57 2.84 7.01
N GLU A 86 -15.24 3.54 7.93
CA GLU A 86 -14.56 4.32 8.96
C GLU A 86 -13.84 3.42 9.96
N SER A 87 -14.50 2.33 10.36
CA SER A 87 -13.96 1.30 11.25
C SER A 87 -12.78 0.55 10.60
N VAL A 88 -12.90 0.18 9.31
CA VAL A 88 -11.79 -0.39 8.53
C VAL A 88 -10.60 0.58 8.49
N GLY A 89 -10.85 1.85 8.17
CA GLY A 89 -9.80 2.88 8.11
C GLY A 89 -9.11 3.10 9.45
N ALA A 90 -9.86 3.09 10.55
CA ALA A 90 -9.31 3.20 11.91
C ALA A 90 -8.47 1.98 12.30
N ALA A 91 -8.90 0.77 11.92
CA ALA A 91 -8.17 -0.46 12.17
C ALA A 91 -6.82 -0.48 11.43
N ILE A 92 -6.79 -0.03 10.17
CA ILE A 92 -5.56 0.11 9.38
C ILE A 92 -4.64 1.19 9.97
N ASP A 93 -5.18 2.34 10.37
CA ASP A 93 -4.39 3.40 11.01
C ASP A 93 -3.74 2.91 12.31
N ALA A 94 -4.49 2.18 13.14
CA ALA A 94 -3.98 1.59 14.37
C ALA A 94 -2.93 0.49 14.13
N ALA A 95 -3.00 -0.24 13.02
CA ALA A 95 -1.98 -1.21 12.63
C ALA A 95 -0.71 -0.51 12.14
N ALA A 96 -0.86 0.48 11.26
CA ALA A 96 0.24 1.26 10.71
C ALA A 96 1.03 2.01 11.80
N ARG A 97 0.35 2.54 12.82
CA ARG A 97 0.98 3.21 13.96
C ARG A 97 1.67 2.26 14.94
N ALA A 98 1.31 0.98 14.94
CA ALA A 98 1.95 0.00 15.81
C ALA A 98 3.35 -0.39 15.30
N VAL A 99 3.65 -0.14 14.03
CA VAL A 99 4.97 -0.35 13.44
C VAL A 99 5.75 0.96 13.48
N PRO A 100 6.77 1.11 14.35
CA PRO A 100 7.54 2.33 14.44
C PRO A 100 8.30 2.57 13.13
N PRO A 101 8.39 3.83 12.64
CA PRO A 101 9.32 4.16 11.57
C PRO A 101 10.75 3.81 11.99
N PRO A 102 11.59 3.33 11.07
CA PRO A 102 12.96 2.98 11.40
C PRO A 102 13.75 4.23 11.82
N PRO A 103 14.72 4.08 12.74
CA PRO A 103 15.45 5.21 13.30
C PRO A 103 16.52 5.78 12.34
N ASN A 104 16.81 5.08 11.24
CA ASN A 104 17.80 5.47 10.24
C ASN A 104 17.16 6.37 9.15
N ASP A 105 17.94 6.72 8.12
CA ASP A 105 17.47 7.48 6.95
C ASP A 105 17.79 6.75 5.63
N THR A 106 17.99 5.44 5.70
CA THR A 106 18.35 4.59 4.56
C THR A 106 17.22 4.53 3.55
N PHE A 107 17.52 4.63 2.26
CA PHE A 107 16.53 4.48 1.20
C PHE A 107 16.00 3.03 1.13
N GLY A 108 14.70 2.85 0.89
CA GLY A 108 14.08 1.52 0.72
C GLY A 108 13.40 0.96 1.96
N GLU A 109 13.56 1.62 3.11
CA GLU A 109 12.97 1.21 4.40
C GLU A 109 11.43 1.20 4.43
N CYS A 110 10.79 1.93 3.51
CA CYS A 110 9.33 1.88 3.35
C CYS A 110 8.81 0.49 2.95
N GLY A 111 9.62 -0.33 2.26
CA GLY A 111 9.21 -1.67 1.86
C GLY A 111 9.06 -2.63 3.04
N PRO A 112 10.13 -2.85 3.82
CA PRO A 112 10.07 -3.60 5.07
C PRO A 112 8.98 -3.09 6.01
N TRP A 113 8.86 -1.76 6.18
CA TRP A 113 7.81 -1.17 7.02
C TRP A 113 6.40 -1.54 6.56
N VAL A 114 6.09 -1.47 5.26
CA VAL A 114 4.77 -1.89 4.74
C VAL A 114 4.51 -3.35 5.02
N LEU A 115 5.49 -4.23 4.81
CA LEU A 115 5.35 -5.67 5.07
C LEU A 115 5.16 -5.97 6.57
N ASP A 116 5.80 -5.22 7.46
CA ASP A 116 5.57 -5.31 8.90
C ASP A 116 4.14 -4.86 9.25
N VAL A 117 3.62 -3.79 8.64
CA VAL A 117 2.22 -3.37 8.86
C VAL A 117 1.25 -4.43 8.35
N VAL A 118 1.52 -5.05 7.20
CA VAL A 118 0.72 -6.16 6.67
C VAL A 118 0.74 -7.36 7.63
N GLN A 119 1.87 -7.66 8.25
CA GLN A 119 1.94 -8.69 9.30
C GLN A 119 1.07 -8.32 10.50
N VAL A 120 1.09 -7.07 10.96
CA VAL A 120 0.22 -6.62 12.06
C VAL A 120 -1.27 -6.71 11.68
N LEU A 121 -1.62 -6.39 10.43
CA LEU A 121 -2.99 -6.55 9.92
C LEU A 121 -3.39 -8.04 9.90
N HIS A 122 -2.46 -8.92 9.55
CA HIS A 122 -2.67 -10.36 9.60
C HIS A 122 -2.91 -10.88 11.01
N ASP A 123 -2.04 -10.51 11.96
CA ASP A 123 -2.13 -10.94 13.34
C ASP A 123 -3.43 -10.46 14.02
N ARG A 124 -3.99 -9.35 13.54
CA ARG A 124 -5.31 -8.81 13.97
C ARG A 124 -6.50 -9.41 13.22
N GLY A 125 -6.26 -10.32 12.26
CA GLY A 125 -7.29 -10.97 11.46
C GLY A 125 -7.92 -10.10 10.36
N ILE A 126 -7.36 -8.91 10.09
CA ILE A 126 -7.91 -7.95 9.13
C ILE A 126 -7.66 -8.41 7.70
N VAL A 127 -6.43 -8.82 7.40
CA VAL A 127 -6.01 -9.39 6.10
C VAL A 127 -5.52 -10.83 6.33
N HIS A 128 -5.73 -11.75 5.39
CA HIS A 128 -5.06 -13.05 5.47
C HIS A 128 -3.79 -13.02 4.63
N VAL A 129 -2.65 -13.43 5.20
CA VAL A 129 -1.36 -13.52 4.53
C VAL A 129 -0.92 -14.98 4.64
N ARG A 130 -0.74 -15.65 3.51
CA ARG A 130 -0.33 -17.06 3.46
C ARG A 130 1.16 -17.22 3.72
N ASN A 131 1.97 -16.41 3.06
CA ASN A 131 3.42 -16.37 3.21
C ASN A 131 3.92 -14.95 3.01
N ARG A 132 4.60 -14.41 4.02
CA ARG A 132 5.14 -13.06 4.01
C ARG A 132 6.35 -12.90 3.08
N GLU A 133 7.24 -13.90 3.01
CA GLU A 133 8.45 -13.84 2.18
C GLU A 133 8.10 -13.91 0.69
N ASP A 134 7.12 -14.74 0.36
CA ASP A 134 6.61 -14.83 -1.01
C ASP A 134 5.86 -13.55 -1.41
N LEU A 135 5.07 -12.95 -0.50
CA LEU A 135 4.45 -11.65 -0.71
C LEU A 135 5.50 -10.55 -0.98
N ALA A 136 6.62 -10.55 -0.23
CA ALA A 136 7.70 -9.60 -0.46
C ALA A 136 8.31 -9.76 -1.87
N SER A 137 8.54 -11.01 -2.29
CA SER A 137 9.05 -11.35 -3.63
C SER A 137 8.06 -10.97 -4.75
N GLU A 138 6.77 -11.15 -4.50
CA GLU A 138 5.69 -10.73 -5.40
C GLU A 138 5.69 -9.20 -5.57
N VAL A 139 5.78 -8.45 -4.47
CA VAL A 139 5.85 -6.98 -4.49
C VAL A 139 7.04 -6.50 -5.33
N ASP A 140 8.23 -7.08 -5.15
CA ASP A 140 9.43 -6.70 -5.91
C ASP A 140 9.30 -7.02 -7.41
N THR A 141 8.67 -8.16 -7.73
CA THR A 141 8.39 -8.56 -9.11
C THR A 141 7.43 -7.58 -9.77
N VAL A 142 6.29 -7.30 -9.13
CA VAL A 142 5.28 -6.36 -9.64
C VAL A 142 5.87 -4.95 -9.77
N ALA A 143 6.68 -4.51 -8.81
CA ALA A 143 7.35 -3.22 -8.86
C ALA A 143 8.28 -3.10 -10.08
N THR A 144 9.03 -4.16 -10.39
CA THR A 144 9.95 -4.18 -11.53
C THR A 144 9.19 -4.09 -12.86
N GLU A 145 8.10 -4.84 -13.00
CA GLU A 145 7.29 -4.88 -14.21
C GLU A 145 6.42 -3.64 -14.43
N SER A 146 6.13 -2.88 -13.37
CA SER A 146 5.14 -1.80 -13.42
C SER A 146 5.74 -0.41 -13.66
N LYS A 147 7.06 -0.27 -13.80
CA LYS A 147 7.74 1.03 -13.97
C LYS A 147 7.13 1.89 -15.09
N ALA A 148 6.72 1.28 -16.19
CA ALA A 148 6.13 1.97 -17.34
C ALA A 148 4.70 2.53 -17.09
N TYR A 149 4.11 2.25 -15.93
CA TYR A 149 2.80 2.74 -15.51
C TYR A 149 2.87 4.04 -14.70
N ALA A 150 4.05 4.45 -14.23
CA ALA A 150 4.28 5.73 -13.54
C ALA A 150 4.13 6.93 -14.50
N ARG A 151 2.89 7.28 -14.84
CA ARG A 151 2.56 8.36 -15.78
C ARG A 151 1.19 8.95 -15.47
N ARG A 152 1.04 10.26 -15.67
CA ARG A 152 -0.24 10.97 -15.43
C ARG A 152 -1.40 10.47 -16.29
N ASP A 153 -1.11 9.97 -17.48
CA ASP A 153 -2.10 9.54 -18.47
C ASP A 153 -2.39 8.03 -18.42
N ARG A 154 -1.87 7.33 -17.40
CA ARG A 154 -2.02 5.89 -17.26
C ARG A 154 -2.49 5.53 -15.86
N PHE A 155 -3.48 4.64 -15.77
CA PHE A 155 -3.89 4.03 -14.51
C PHE A 155 -2.80 3.07 -14.02
N PRO A 156 -2.50 2.96 -12.71
CA PRO A 156 -1.49 2.02 -12.22
C PRO A 156 -1.80 0.57 -12.62
N LYS A 157 -0.78 -0.28 -12.72
CA LYS A 157 -0.99 -1.73 -12.88
C LYS A 157 -1.65 -2.25 -11.61
N VAL A 158 -2.83 -2.86 -11.70
CA VAL A 158 -3.47 -3.51 -10.56
C VAL A 158 -3.30 -5.01 -10.70
N VAL A 159 -2.89 -5.65 -9.61
CA VAL A 159 -2.62 -7.09 -9.53
C VAL A 159 -3.27 -7.62 -8.26
N ALA A 160 -3.89 -8.80 -8.32
CA ALA A 160 -4.34 -9.50 -7.12
C ALA A 160 -3.18 -10.30 -6.54
N SER A 161 -2.91 -10.16 -5.23
CA SER A 161 -1.87 -10.96 -4.59
C SER A 161 -2.24 -12.44 -4.55
N GLU A 162 -1.32 -13.31 -4.93
CA GLU A 162 -1.50 -14.77 -4.77
C GLU A 162 -1.33 -15.23 -3.31
N PHE A 163 -0.72 -14.36 -2.49
CA PHE A 163 -0.34 -14.63 -1.10
C PHE A 163 -1.25 -13.94 -0.09
N CYS A 164 -2.25 -13.16 -0.54
CA CYS A 164 -3.26 -12.55 0.32
C CYS A 164 -4.70 -12.93 -0.07
N GLN A 165 -5.58 -13.03 0.93
CA GLN A 165 -7.02 -13.29 0.78
C GLN A 165 -7.85 -12.47 1.77
#